data_AF-A8UUM3-F1
#
_entry.id   AF-A8UUM3-F1
#
_cell.length_a   1.000
_cell.length_b   1.000
_cell.length_c   1.000
_cell.angle_alpha   90.00
_cell.angle_beta   90.00
_cell.angle_gamma   90.00
#
_symmetry.space_group_name_H-M   'P 1'
#
loop_
_entity.id
_entity.type
_entity.pdbx_description
1 polymer ?
#
loop_
_entity_poly.entity_id
_entity_poly.type
_entity_poly.pdbx_seq_one_letter_code
_entity_poly.pdbx_strand_id
1 'polypeptide(L)'
;MEVAALSLYAGSLFLIVSVVAPVLLRTNRDKDTAGRFYGRILWRFYKIAFFLLLVYLILGNKWLGILLLSGLSLNVAISMWLKSYKKTLGSIDNYSFDAPERVRFRKVSYLSTLVLLLNFFLSTIILLKEAG
;
A
#
# COMPACT_ATOMS: atom_id res chain seq x y z
N MET A 1 -8.65 6.33 -21.99
CA MET A 1 -7.88 5.18 -21.46
C MET A 1 -7.03 5.57 -20.25
N GLU A 2 -6.34 6.72 -20.28
CA GLU A 2 -5.58 7.24 -19.13
C GLU A 2 -6.44 7.42 -17.86
N VAL A 3 -7.59 8.10 -17.97
CA VAL A 3 -8.52 8.37 -16.86
C VAL A 3 -9.08 7.09 -16.28
N ALA A 4 -9.34 6.08 -17.12
CA ALA A 4 -9.78 4.76 -16.68
C ALA A 4 -8.69 4.05 -15.87
N ALA A 5 -7.43 4.09 -16.32
CA ALA A 5 -6.31 3.52 -15.57
C ALA A 5 -6.10 4.23 -14.22
N LEU A 6 -6.18 5.56 -14.20
CA LEU A 6 -6.10 6.36 -12.98
C LEU A 6 -7.27 6.09 -12.02
N SER A 7 -8.49 5.95 -12.54
CA SER A 7 -9.69 5.61 -11.76
C SER A 7 -9.58 4.23 -11.12
N LEU A 8 -9.14 3.22 -11.87
CA LEU A 8 -8.89 1.88 -11.35
C LEU A 8 -7.78 1.88 -10.29
N TYR A 9 -6.72 2.67 -10.51
CA TYR A 9 -5.65 2.84 -9.54
C TYR A 9 -6.16 3.47 -8.23
N ALA A 10 -6.84 4.61 -8.31
CA ALA A 10 -7.41 5.30 -7.15
C ALA A 10 -8.44 4.42 -6.40
N GLY A 11 -9.32 3.73 -7.13
CA GLY A 11 -10.31 2.81 -6.55
C GLY A 11 -9.66 1.62 -5.86
N SER A 12 -8.61 1.04 -6.44
CA SER A 12 -7.85 -0.06 -5.81
C SER A 12 -7.12 0.40 -4.54
N LEU A 13 -6.55 1.61 -4.55
CA LEU A 13 -5.94 2.22 -3.37
C LEU A 13 -6.98 2.44 -2.26
N PHE A 14 -8.17 2.97 -2.61
CA PHE A 14 -9.28 3.12 -1.66
C PHE A 14 -9.62 1.79 -0.99
N LEU A 15 -9.78 0.72 -1.76
CA LEU A 15 -10.07 -0.61 -1.19
C LEU A 15 -8.96 -1.06 -0.22
N ILE A 16 -7.69 -0.84 -0.56
CA ILE A 16 -6.58 -1.22 0.31
C ILE A 16 -6.62 -0.43 1.63
N VAL A 17 -6.75 0.89 1.57
CA VAL A 17 -6.60 1.76 2.76
C VAL A 17 -7.86 1.81 3.62
N SER A 18 -9.05 1.71 3.02
CA SER A 18 -10.34 1.90 3.70
C SER A 18 -11.00 0.58 4.10
N VAL A 19 -10.69 -0.52 3.41
CA VAL A 19 -11.34 -1.83 3.64
C VAL A 19 -10.32 -2.85 4.12
N VAL A 20 -9.31 -3.14 3.30
CA VAL A 20 -8.39 -4.27 3.56
C VAL A 20 -7.51 -4.01 4.79
N ALA A 21 -6.86 -2.85 4.87
CA ALA A 21 -5.98 -2.52 5.98
C ALA A 21 -6.73 -2.44 7.34
N PRO A 22 -7.89 -1.77 7.46
CA PRO A 22 -8.65 -1.74 8.70
C PRO A 22 -9.11 -3.12 9.16
N VAL A 23 -9.60 -3.97 8.25
CA VAL A 23 -10.08 -5.32 8.58
C VAL A 23 -8.93 -6.22 9.03
N LEU A 24 -7.80 -6.21 8.33
CA LEU A 24 -6.71 -7.17 8.58
C LEU A 24 -5.68 -6.71 9.62
N LEU A 25 -5.47 -5.40 9.80
CA LEU A 25 -4.46 -4.89 10.74
C LEU A 25 -5.01 -4.65 12.16
N ARG A 26 -6.33 -4.47 12.30
CA ARG A 26 -6.98 -4.25 13.60
C ARG A 26 -7.39 -5.53 14.33
N THR A 27 -7.26 -6.70 13.70
CA THR A 27 -7.49 -7.95 14.43
C THR A 27 -6.47 -8.14 15.56
N ASN A 28 -6.98 -8.60 16.71
CA ASN A 28 -6.19 -8.99 17.88
C ASN A 28 -5.98 -10.51 17.95
N ARG A 29 -6.81 -11.29 17.27
CA ARG A 29 -6.66 -12.75 17.12
C ARG A 29 -5.93 -13.05 15.81
N ASP A 30 -5.03 -14.03 15.84
CA ASP A 30 -4.27 -14.53 14.68
C ASP A 30 -3.58 -13.43 13.87
N LYS A 31 -2.92 -12.48 14.57
CA LYS A 31 -2.37 -11.28 13.95
C LYS A 31 -1.26 -11.62 12.95
N ASP A 32 -0.49 -12.67 13.19
CA ASP A 32 0.49 -13.14 12.22
C ASP A 32 -0.16 -13.59 10.90
N THR A 33 -1.24 -14.38 11.00
CA THR A 33 -2.00 -14.90 9.84
C THR A 33 -2.67 -13.78 9.06
N ALA A 34 -3.32 -12.84 9.75
CA ALA A 34 -3.91 -11.66 9.11
C ALA A 34 -2.85 -10.80 8.41
N GLY A 35 -1.68 -10.62 9.02
CA GLY A 35 -0.54 -9.93 8.40
C GLY A 35 0.01 -10.66 7.17
N ARG A 36 0.08 -12.00 7.20
CA ARG A 36 0.46 -12.80 6.02
C ARG A 36 -0.55 -12.67 4.88
N PHE A 37 -1.85 -12.63 5.20
CA PHE A 37 -2.90 -12.43 4.21
C PHE A 37 -2.86 -11.02 3.61
N TYR A 38 -2.76 -10.00 4.44
CA TYR A 38 -2.57 -8.60 4.03
C TYR A 38 -1.36 -8.46 3.08
N GLY A 39 -0.21 -9.03 3.47
CA GLY A 39 0.99 -9.01 2.64
C GLY A 39 0.77 -9.64 1.26
N ARG A 40 0.05 -10.77 1.17
CA ARG A 40 -0.27 -11.41 -0.12
C ARG A 40 -1.14 -10.53 -1.01
N ILE A 41 -2.17 -9.88 -0.44
CA ILE A 41 -3.02 -8.94 -1.17
C ILE A 41 -2.16 -7.77 -1.68
N LEU A 42 -1.35 -7.20 -0.80
CA LEU A 42 -0.53 -6.04 -1.11
C LEU A 42 0.49 -6.31 -2.24
N TRP A 43 1.13 -7.49 -2.24
CA TRP A 43 2.03 -7.90 -3.33
C TRP A 43 1.33 -8.07 -4.68
N ARG A 44 0.07 -8.52 -4.69
CA ARG A 44 -0.73 -8.60 -5.92
C ARG A 44 -1.16 -7.22 -6.38
N PHE A 45 -1.61 -6.38 -5.45
CA PHE A 45 -1.93 -4.99 -5.69
C PHE A 45 -0.77 -4.25 -6.35
N TYR A 46 0.46 -4.35 -5.84
CA TYR A 46 1.62 -3.66 -6.42
C TYR A 46 1.87 -3.97 -7.89
N LYS A 47 1.70 -5.24 -8.28
CA LYS A 47 1.86 -5.64 -9.69
C LYS A 47 0.80 -4.96 -10.56
N ILE A 48 -0.46 -5.01 -10.14
CA ILE A 48 -1.58 -4.42 -10.89
C ILE A 48 -1.43 -2.89 -10.94
N ALA A 49 -1.18 -2.27 -9.78
CA ALA A 49 -0.95 -0.85 -9.62
C ALA A 49 0.18 -0.33 -10.51
N PHE A 50 1.29 -1.05 -10.57
CA PHE A 50 2.41 -0.69 -11.44
C PHE A 50 2.01 -0.63 -12.91
N PHE A 51 1.29 -1.65 -13.41
CA PHE A 51 0.82 -1.65 -14.80
C PHE A 51 -0.20 -0.55 -15.08
N LEU A 52 -1.12 -0.29 -14.14
CA LEU A 52 -2.08 0.82 -14.27
C LEU A 52 -1.36 2.17 -14.36
N LEU A 53 -0.37 2.41 -13.50
CA LEU A 53 0.42 3.63 -13.53
C LEU A 53 1.32 3.72 -14.76
N LEU A 54 1.82 2.59 -15.29
CA LEU A 54 2.58 2.57 -16.54
C LEU A 54 1.71 2.99 -17.73
N VAL A 55 0.46 2.50 -17.78
CA VAL A 55 -0.52 2.92 -18.80
C VAL A 55 -0.79 4.42 -18.69
N TYR A 56 -1.01 4.94 -17.48
CA TYR A 56 -1.22 6.38 -17.26
C TYR A 56 0.04 7.21 -17.63
N LEU A 57 1.24 6.71 -17.32
CA LEU A 57 2.50 7.37 -17.67
C LEU A 57 2.70 7.50 -19.19
N ILE A 58 2.31 6.46 -19.95
CA ILE A 58 2.46 6.43 -21.42
C ILE A 58 1.41 7.30 -22.10
N LEU A 59 0.15 7.20 -21.65
CA LEU A 59 -0.98 7.82 -22.34
C LEU A 59 -1.37 9.20 -21.81
N GLY A 60 -0.92 9.58 -20.61
CA GLY A 60 -1.31 10.82 -19.96
C GLY A 60 -0.17 11.68 -19.48
N ASN A 61 -0.39 12.38 -18.37
CA ASN A 61 0.59 13.34 -17.86
C ASN A 61 1.80 12.64 -17.24
N LYS A 62 2.92 12.65 -17.98
CA LYS A 62 4.17 11.99 -17.59
C LYS A 62 4.67 12.41 -16.21
N TRP A 63 4.60 13.70 -15.86
CA TRP A 63 5.07 14.20 -14.58
C TRP A 63 4.22 13.68 -13.41
N LEU A 64 2.89 13.68 -13.58
CA LEU A 64 1.98 13.12 -12.59
C LEU A 64 2.12 11.60 -12.49
N GLY A 65 2.33 10.91 -13.61
CA GLY A 65 2.61 9.48 -13.63
C GLY A 65 3.89 9.11 -12.88
N ILE A 66 4.98 9.86 -13.08
CA ILE A 66 6.24 9.68 -12.33
C ILE A 66 6.01 9.92 -10.84
N LEU A 67 5.27 10.98 -10.48
CA LEU A 67 4.96 11.28 -9.09
C LEU A 67 4.19 10.13 -8.42
N LEU A 68 3.12 9.62 -9.06
CA LEU A 68 2.36 8.48 -8.53
C LEU A 68 3.22 7.22 -8.43
N LEU A 69 4.04 6.92 -9.44
CA LEU A 69 4.98 5.79 -9.44
C LEU A 69 6.02 5.89 -8.34
N SER A 70 6.52 7.09 -8.04
CA SER A 70 7.47 7.30 -6.95
C SER A 70 6.87 6.93 -5.60
N GLY A 71 5.61 7.31 -5.36
CA GLY A 71 4.91 6.96 -4.12
C GLY A 71 4.57 5.47 -4.05
N LEU A 72 4.21 4.83 -5.18
CA LEU A 72 4.05 3.37 -5.24
C LEU A 72 5.38 2.66 -4.93
N SER A 73 6.48 3.11 -5.54
CA SER A 73 7.82 2.54 -5.38
C SER A 73 8.33 2.69 -3.95
N LEU A 74 8.11 3.85 -3.32
CA LEU A 74 8.38 4.07 -1.90
C LEU A 74 7.61 3.07 -1.04
N ASN A 75 6.34 2.83 -1.36
CA ASN A 75 5.53 1.86 -0.63
C ASN A 75 6.05 0.43 -0.77
N VAL A 76 6.45 0.04 -1.99
CA VAL A 76 7.08 -1.26 -2.26
C VAL A 76 8.38 -1.41 -1.45
N ALA A 77 9.23 -0.39 -1.39
CA ALA A 77 10.45 -0.39 -0.61
C ALA A 77 10.19 -0.62 0.89
N ILE A 78 9.22 0.10 1.46
CA ILE A 78 8.81 -0.09 2.86
C ILE A 78 8.29 -1.52 3.09
N SER A 79 7.49 -2.05 2.17
CA SER A 79 6.96 -3.41 2.25
C SER A 79 8.01 -4.49 2.09
N MET A 80 9.04 -4.27 1.26
CA MET A 80 10.22 -5.14 1.19
C MET A 80 10.95 -5.16 2.53
N TRP A 81 11.17 -3.99 3.12
CA TRP A 81 11.79 -3.87 4.43
C TRP A 81 10.98 -4.60 5.50
N LEU A 82 9.65 -4.40 5.56
CA LEU A 82 8.76 -5.09 6.49
C LEU A 82 8.79 -6.61 6.31
N LYS A 83 8.83 -7.09 5.07
CA LYS A 83 8.93 -8.52 4.76
C LYS A 83 10.25 -9.10 5.27
N SER A 84 11.36 -8.41 5.05
CA SER A 84 12.68 -8.83 5.55
C SER A 84 12.73 -8.81 7.08
N TYR A 85 12.22 -7.75 7.71
CA TYR A 85 12.18 -7.62 9.16
C TYR A 85 11.27 -8.66 9.81
N LYS A 86 10.13 -9.00 9.18
CA LYS A 86 9.27 -10.09 9.65
C LYS A 86 9.97 -11.45 9.59
N LYS A 87 10.76 -11.71 8.54
CA LYS A 87 11.52 -12.97 8.44
C LYS A 87 12.53 -13.12 9.58
N THR A 88 13.16 -12.03 10.00
CA THR A 88 14.09 -12.05 11.14
C THR A 88 13.38 -12.20 12.48
N LEU A 89 12.16 -11.66 12.59
CA LEU A 89 11.34 -11.73 13.81
C LEU A 89 10.64 -13.08 14.01
N GLY A 90 10.32 -13.81 12.93
CA GLY A 90 9.45 -14.97 13.01
C GLY A 90 7.99 -14.57 13.28
N SER A 91 7.31 -15.29 14.18
CA SER A 91 5.92 -14.99 14.52
C SER A 91 5.83 -13.78 15.44
N ILE A 92 5.07 -12.76 15.02
CA ILE A 92 4.83 -11.55 15.82
C ILE A 92 4.00 -11.86 17.07
N ASP A 93 3.25 -12.96 17.04
CA ASP A 93 2.42 -13.40 18.17
C ASP A 93 3.26 -13.93 19.35
N ASN A 94 4.55 -14.22 19.12
CA ASN A 94 5.49 -14.61 20.18
C ASN A 94 5.98 -13.43 21.04
N TYR A 95 5.71 -12.19 20.61
CA TYR A 95 6.19 -10.98 21.27
C TYR A 95 5.06 -10.28 22.01
N SER A 96 5.35 -9.80 23.23
CA SER A 96 4.43 -8.94 23.98
C SER A 96 4.07 -7.68 23.17
N PHE A 97 2.92 -7.08 23.45
CA PHE A 97 2.42 -5.94 22.68
C PHE A 97 3.38 -4.74 22.65
N ASP A 98 4.11 -4.54 23.74
CA ASP A 98 5.04 -3.43 23.95
C ASP A 98 6.50 -3.80 23.68
N ALA A 99 6.77 -5.04 23.26
CA ALA A 99 8.10 -5.45 22.84
C ALA A 99 8.62 -4.50 21.74
N PRO A 100 9.86 -3.99 21.86
CA PRO A 100 10.38 -2.96 20.97
C PRO A 100 10.35 -3.38 19.50
N GLU A 101 10.50 -4.67 19.22
CA GLU A 101 10.45 -5.23 17.87
C GLU A 101 9.04 -5.19 17.27
N ARG A 102 8.03 -5.55 18.07
CA ARG A 102 6.63 -5.49 17.66
C ARG A 102 6.16 -4.05 17.48
N VAL A 103 6.61 -3.14 18.34
CA VAL A 103 6.35 -1.70 18.21
C VAL A 103 6.98 -1.15 16.93
N ARG A 104 8.22 -1.52 16.63
CA ARG A 104 8.91 -1.11 15.39
C ARG A 104 8.19 -1.64 14.15
N PHE A 105 7.82 -2.93 14.14
CA PHE A 105 7.06 -3.52 13.04
C PHE A 105 5.73 -2.78 12.82
N ARG A 106 4.99 -2.48 13.89
CA ARG A 106 3.72 -1.75 13.86
C ARG A 106 3.89 -0.33 13.30
N LYS A 107 4.89 0.42 13.78
CA LYS A 107 5.17 1.78 13.30
C LYS A 107 5.44 1.81 11.79
N VAL A 108 6.25 0.87 11.29
CA VAL A 108 6.56 0.82 9.86
C VAL A 108 5.37 0.31 9.03
N SER A 109 4.56 -0.61 9.57
CA SER A 109 3.29 -1.02 8.95
C SER A 109 2.32 0.14 8.79
N TYR A 110 2.22 1.02 9.80
CA TYR A 110 1.42 2.24 9.72
C TYR A 110 2.00 3.24 8.74
N LEU A 111 3.33 3.38 8.66
CA LEU A 111 3.99 4.22 7.65
C LEU A 111 3.66 3.72 6.22
N SER A 112 3.73 2.41 5.98
CA SER A 112 3.31 1.83 4.69
C SER A 112 1.85 2.18 4.36
N THR A 113 0.95 2.03 5.33
CA THR A 113 -0.48 2.36 5.12
C THR A 113 -0.67 3.86 4.85
N LEU A 114 0.05 4.72 5.57
CA LEU A 114 0.02 6.17 5.37
C LEU A 114 0.51 6.57 3.98
N VAL A 115 1.59 5.97 3.48
CA VAL A 115 2.09 6.24 2.12
C VAL A 115 1.06 5.85 1.05
N LEU A 116 0.36 4.72 1.22
CA LEU A 116 -0.75 4.35 0.32
C LEU A 116 -1.89 5.35 0.40
N LEU A 117 -2.23 5.82 1.60
CA LEU A 117 -3.29 6.80 1.82
C LEU A 117 -2.96 8.15 1.17
N LEU A 118 -1.71 8.62 1.29
CA LEU A 118 -1.26 9.84 0.62
C LEU A 118 -1.32 9.68 -0.90
N ASN A 119 -0.91 8.51 -1.41
CA ASN A 119 -0.99 8.22 -2.85
C ASN A 119 -2.46 8.13 -3.32
N PHE A 120 -3.37 7.62 -2.49
CA PHE A 120 -4.81 7.63 -2.74
C PHE A 120 -5.34 9.06 -2.91
N PHE A 121 -5.08 9.94 -1.93
CA PHE A 121 -5.52 11.32 -2.01
C PHE A 121 -4.94 12.02 -3.24
N LEU A 122 -3.65 11.84 -3.51
CA LEU A 122 -3.00 12.42 -4.67
C LEU A 122 -3.64 11.93 -5.99
N SER A 123 -3.83 10.62 -6.15
CA SER A 123 -4.47 10.04 -7.34
C SER A 123 -5.91 10.52 -7.52
N THR A 124 -6.65 10.72 -6.43
CA THR A 124 -8.03 11.23 -6.45
C THR A 124 -8.07 12.69 -6.85
N ILE A 125 -7.17 13.53 -6.31
CA ILE A 125 -7.08 14.95 -6.69
C ILE A 125 -6.75 15.09 -8.18
N ILE A 126 -5.80 14.30 -8.69
CA ILE A 126 -5.46 14.29 -10.11
C ILE A 126 -6.66 13.85 -10.94
N LEU A 127 -7.35 12.77 -10.54
CA LEU A 127 -8.52 12.26 -11.25
C LEU A 127 -9.64 13.30 -11.33
N LEU A 128 -9.95 13.97 -10.22
CA LEU A 128 -10.97 15.02 -10.19
C LEU A 128 -10.61 16.21 -11.09
N LYS A 129 -9.32 16.54 -11.19
CA LYS A 129 -8.83 17.61 -12.06
C LYS A 129 -8.87 17.22 -13.55
N GLU A 130 -8.62 15.96 -13.89
CA GLU A 130 -8.64 15.49 -15.28
C GLU A 130 -10.04 15.11 -15.79
N ALA A 131 -10.97 14.80 -14.88
CA ALA A 131 -12.34 14.44 -15.22
C ALA A 131 -13.30 15.64 -15.29
N GLY A 132 -12.94 16.78 -14.70
CA GLY A 132 -13.67 18.05 -14.77
C GLY A 132 -13.14 18.94 -15.88
#